data_AF-A0A6I1KE82-F1
#
_entry.id   AF-A0A6I1KE82-F1
#
_cell.length_a   1.000
_cell.length_b   1.000
_cell.length_c   1.000
_cell.angle_alpha   90.00
_cell.angle_beta   90.00
_cell.angle_gamma   90.00
#
_symmetry.space_group_name_H-M   'P 1'
#
loop_
_entity.id
_entity.type
_entity.pdbx_description
1 polymer ?
#
loop_
_entity_poly.entity_id
_entity_poly.type
_entity_poly.pdbx_seq_one_letter_code
_entity_poly.pdbx_strand_id
1 'polypeptide(L)'
;MRISEQAKQESRVRILEKGAELFIGKGFEATTTRDIALAAGLAAGTLQPLCLTKDWQNTLEKLADIEQMLLMETDYEQEARFGKEARLLFSDADRVVVPQVYEEYCTKRVLTTEYLRGCHLDEFLAKNPSQEGRDHFTHLRSPTTTMQHPPVTG
;
A
#
# COMPACT_ATOMS: atom_id res chain seq x y z
N MET A 1 -21.06 34.19 -20.51
CA MET A 1 -21.94 33.40 -19.62
C MET A 1 -21.10 32.82 -18.49
N ARG A 2 -21.21 33.33 -17.25
CA ARG A 2 -20.45 32.82 -16.09
C ARG A 2 -21.25 31.69 -15.46
N ILE A 3 -20.79 30.45 -15.60
CA ILE A 3 -21.30 29.32 -14.81
C ILE A 3 -20.84 29.55 -13.37
N SER A 4 -21.76 29.50 -12.40
CA SER A 4 -21.42 29.65 -10.98
C SER A 4 -20.52 28.49 -10.53
N GLU A 5 -19.61 28.75 -9.58
CA GLU A 5 -18.77 27.68 -9.00
C GLU A 5 -19.61 26.54 -8.43
N GLN A 6 -20.78 26.86 -7.87
CA GLN A 6 -21.74 25.87 -7.41
C GLN A 6 -22.23 24.96 -8.53
N ALA A 7 -22.63 25.50 -9.69
CA ALA A 7 -23.09 24.69 -10.82
C ALA A 7 -21.97 23.81 -11.41
N LYS A 8 -20.71 24.27 -11.36
CA LYS A 8 -19.55 23.44 -11.73
C LYS A 8 -19.35 22.29 -10.74
N GLN A 9 -19.46 22.57 -9.45
CA GLN A 9 -19.30 21.55 -8.40
C GLN A 9 -20.40 20.49 -8.47
N GLU A 10 -21.67 20.90 -8.65
CA GLU A 10 -22.79 19.99 -8.84
C GLU A 10 -22.61 19.12 -10.10
N SER A 11 -22.10 19.70 -11.18
CA SER A 11 -21.79 18.95 -12.40
C SER A 11 -20.67 17.93 -12.16
N ARG A 12 -19.61 18.31 -11.42
CA ARG A 12 -18.51 17.40 -11.06
C ARG A 12 -19.00 16.22 -10.23
N VAL A 13 -19.86 16.44 -9.23
CA VAL A 13 -20.43 15.37 -8.41
C VAL A 13 -21.20 14.37 -9.28
N ARG A 14 -22.10 14.86 -10.16
CA ARG A 14 -22.86 13.99 -11.07
C ARG A 14 -21.97 13.17 -12.00
N ILE A 15 -20.91 13.76 -12.53
CA ILE A 15 -19.94 13.05 -13.40
C ILE A 15 -19.29 11.90 -12.63
N LEU A 16 -18.85 12.14 -11.39
CA LEU A 16 -18.16 11.14 -10.58
C LEU A 16 -19.11 10.00 -10.16
N GLU A 17 -20.32 10.33 -9.71
CA GLU A 17 -21.33 9.33 -9.35
C GLU A 17 -21.69 8.43 -10.54
N LYS A 18 -21.98 9.02 -11.71
CA LYS A 18 -22.33 8.26 -12.92
C LYS A 18 -21.15 7.49 -13.50
N GLY A 19 -19.94 8.03 -13.39
CA GLY A 19 -18.72 7.31 -13.73
C GLY A 19 -18.56 6.05 -12.87
N ALA A 20 -18.70 6.18 -11.55
CA ALA A 20 -18.59 5.05 -10.63
C ALA A 20 -19.67 3.97 -10.88
N GLU A 21 -20.94 4.36 -11.06
CA GLU A 21 -22.03 3.45 -11.40
C GLU A 21 -21.71 2.64 -12.67
N LEU A 22 -21.23 3.32 -13.72
CA LEU A 22 -20.89 2.67 -14.98
C LEU A 22 -19.67 1.76 -14.86
N PHE A 23 -18.64 2.15 -14.10
CA PHE A 23 -17.48 1.31 -13.86
C PHE A 23 -17.84 0.04 -13.10
N ILE A 24 -18.71 0.12 -12.09
CA ILE A 24 -19.19 -1.05 -11.33
C ILE A 24 -20.02 -1.98 -12.22
N GLY A 25 -20.90 -1.42 -13.06
CA GLY A 25 -21.83 -2.22 -13.86
C GLY A 25 -21.22 -2.81 -15.15
N LYS A 26 -20.55 -1.97 -15.94
CA LYS A 26 -20.04 -2.33 -17.28
C LYS A 26 -18.55 -2.71 -17.25
N GLY A 27 -17.85 -2.38 -16.17
CA GLY A 27 -16.39 -2.44 -16.09
C GLY A 27 -15.74 -1.17 -16.62
N PHE A 28 -14.56 -0.88 -16.09
CA PHE A 28 -13.78 0.32 -16.41
C PHE A 28 -13.41 0.38 -17.90
N GLU A 29 -12.79 -0.67 -18.44
CA GLU A 29 -12.31 -0.75 -19.84
C GLU A 29 -13.43 -0.56 -20.88
N ALA A 30 -14.64 -1.00 -20.55
CA ALA A 30 -15.78 -0.91 -21.46
C ALA A 30 -16.53 0.43 -21.36
N THR A 31 -16.20 1.29 -20.38
CA THR A 31 -16.91 2.54 -20.12
C THR A 31 -16.22 3.71 -20.81
N THR A 32 -16.93 4.40 -21.71
CA THR A 32 -16.37 5.53 -22.45
C THR A 32 -16.68 6.87 -21.79
N THR A 33 -15.88 7.91 -22.06
CA THR A 33 -16.18 9.28 -21.61
C THR A 33 -17.51 9.80 -22.14
N ARG A 34 -17.94 9.31 -23.31
CA ARG A 34 -19.26 9.61 -23.89
C ARG A 34 -20.38 9.00 -23.04
N ASP A 35 -20.22 7.76 -22.59
CA ASP A 35 -21.20 7.09 -21.73
C ASP A 35 -21.40 7.88 -20.42
N ILE A 36 -20.30 8.32 -19.79
CA ILE A 36 -20.33 9.12 -18.57
C ILE A 36 -20.96 10.49 -18.81
N ALA A 37 -20.62 11.16 -19.92
CA ALA A 37 -21.18 12.47 -20.27
C ALA A 37 -22.70 12.37 -20.46
N LEU A 38 -23.16 11.38 -21.22
CA LEU A 38 -24.58 11.13 -21.45
C LEU A 38 -25.31 10.83 -20.13
N ALA A 39 -24.75 9.96 -19.29
CA ALA A 39 -25.34 9.61 -18.00
C ALA A 39 -25.40 10.81 -17.04
N ALA A 40 -24.44 11.73 -17.10
CA ALA A 40 -24.40 12.96 -16.31
C ALA A 40 -25.25 14.11 -16.89
N GLY A 41 -25.92 13.90 -18.04
CA GLY A 41 -26.73 14.91 -18.72
C GLY A 41 -25.90 16.01 -19.41
N LEU A 42 -24.68 15.67 -19.83
CA LEU A 42 -23.71 16.59 -20.44
C LEU A 42 -23.51 16.26 -21.92
N ALA A 43 -23.10 17.27 -22.70
CA ALA A 43 -22.71 17.03 -24.08
C ALA A 43 -21.45 16.16 -24.15
N ALA A 44 -21.39 15.24 -25.11
CA ALA A 44 -20.33 14.22 -25.19
C ALA A 44 -18.90 14.80 -25.25
N GLY A 45 -18.73 16.01 -25.79
CA GLY A 45 -17.42 16.69 -25.85
C GLY A 45 -17.01 17.41 -24.56
N THR A 46 -17.91 17.57 -23.59
CA THR A 46 -17.67 18.39 -22.39
C THR A 46 -16.69 17.72 -21.40
N LEU A 47 -16.59 16.39 -21.42
CA LEU A 47 -15.68 15.64 -20.54
C LEU A 47 -14.32 15.33 -21.17
N GLN A 48 -14.10 15.69 -22.43
CA GLN A 48 -12.83 15.50 -23.12
C GLN A 48 -11.63 16.14 -22.38
N PRO A 49 -11.76 17.33 -21.74
CA PRO A 49 -10.71 17.89 -20.90
C PRO A 49 -10.39 17.09 -19.64
N LEU A 50 -11.32 16.27 -19.12
CA LEU A 50 -11.10 15.47 -17.90
C LEU A 50 -10.26 14.22 -18.19
N CYS A 51 -10.37 13.63 -19.38
CA CYS A 51 -9.47 12.57 -19.86
C CYS A 51 -8.11 13.13 -20.33
N LEU A 52 -7.96 14.45 -20.43
CA LEU A 52 -6.76 15.15 -20.88
C LEU A 52 -6.14 16.00 -19.76
N THR A 53 -6.57 15.84 -18.50
CA THR A 53 -5.81 16.40 -17.39
C THR A 53 -4.44 15.73 -17.34
N LYS A 54 -3.41 16.54 -17.12
CA LYS A 54 -1.98 16.16 -17.27
C LYS A 54 -1.56 14.95 -16.42
N ASP A 55 -2.37 14.57 -15.44
CA ASP A 55 -2.05 13.57 -14.40
C ASP A 55 -2.97 12.33 -14.43
N TRP A 56 -3.85 12.18 -15.43
CA TRP A 56 -4.77 11.04 -15.50
C TRP A 56 -4.02 9.70 -15.66
N GLN A 57 -3.06 9.61 -16.59
CA GLN A 57 -2.27 8.40 -16.77
C GLN A 57 -1.50 8.06 -15.47
N ASN A 58 -0.88 9.06 -14.85
CA ASN A 58 -0.18 8.92 -13.57
C ASN A 58 -1.11 8.44 -12.43
N THR A 59 -2.36 8.89 -12.41
CA THR A 59 -3.34 8.43 -11.42
C THR A 59 -3.71 6.97 -11.63
N LEU A 60 -3.88 6.54 -12.88
CA LEU A 60 -4.15 5.13 -13.20
C LEU A 60 -2.96 4.23 -12.86
N GLU A 61 -1.74 4.64 -13.21
CA GLU A 61 -0.51 3.91 -12.86
C GLU A 61 -0.42 3.70 -11.35
N LYS A 62 -0.66 4.74 -10.55
CA LYS A 62 -0.70 4.63 -9.08
C LYS A 62 -1.79 3.70 -8.56
N LEU A 63 -2.96 3.69 -9.18
CA LEU A 63 -4.04 2.77 -8.77
C LEU A 63 -3.67 1.32 -9.09
N ALA A 64 -3.00 1.06 -10.21
CA ALA A 64 -2.48 -0.26 -10.54
C ALA A 64 -1.38 -0.70 -9.56
N ASP A 65 -0.48 0.20 -9.17
CA ASP A 65 0.54 -0.08 -8.14
C ASP A 65 -0.11 -0.45 -6.79
N ILE A 66 -1.15 0.29 -6.38
CA ILE A 66 -1.90 0.02 -5.14
C ILE A 66 -2.62 -1.33 -5.24
N GLU A 67 -3.27 -1.64 -6.37
CA GLU A 67 -3.92 -2.94 -6.58
C GLU A 67 -2.91 -4.08 -6.46
N GLN A 68 -1.76 -3.96 -7.14
CA GLN A 68 -0.71 -4.97 -7.06
C GLN A 68 -0.19 -5.13 -5.63
N MET A 69 0.04 -4.03 -4.90
CA MET A 69 0.47 -4.05 -3.51
C MET A 69 -0.54 -4.77 -2.61
N LEU A 70 -1.83 -4.44 -2.73
CA LEU A 70 -2.90 -5.08 -1.95
C LEU A 70 -3.03 -6.58 -2.26
N LEU A 71 -2.86 -6.97 -3.53
CA LEU A 71 -2.84 -8.38 -3.93
C LEU A 71 -1.65 -9.13 -3.32
N MET A 72 -0.47 -8.49 -3.26
CA MET A 72 0.71 -9.07 -2.60
C MET A 72 0.52 -9.17 -1.08
N GLU A 73 -0.03 -8.15 -0.41
CA GLU A 73 -0.30 -8.16 1.03
C GLU A 73 -1.32 -9.22 1.46
N THR A 74 -2.15 -9.72 0.52
CA THR A 74 -3.16 -10.75 0.79
C THR A 74 -2.75 -12.15 0.35
N ASP A 75 -1.57 -12.31 -0.27
CA ASP A 75 -1.02 -13.61 -0.67
C ASP A 75 -0.22 -14.26 0.48
N TYR A 76 -0.97 -14.83 1.44
CA TYR A 76 -0.38 -15.49 2.60
C TYR A 76 0.39 -16.77 2.30
N GLU A 77 0.14 -17.42 1.15
CA GLU A 77 0.90 -18.59 0.73
C GLU A 77 2.32 -18.18 0.32
N GLN A 78 2.43 -17.05 -0.38
CA GLN A 78 3.72 -16.43 -0.71
C GLN A 78 4.45 -15.94 0.54
N GLU A 79 3.76 -15.26 1.45
CA GLU A 79 4.33 -14.81 2.72
C GLU A 79 4.86 -15.99 3.56
N ALA A 80 4.08 -17.08 3.67
CA ALA A 80 4.51 -18.30 4.35
C ALA A 80 5.81 -18.89 3.77
N ARG A 81 5.94 -18.90 2.44
CA ARG A 81 7.14 -19.39 1.75
C ARG A 81 8.34 -18.51 2.06
N PHE A 82 8.21 -17.20 1.90
CA PHE A 82 9.29 -16.25 2.20
C PHE A 82 9.70 -16.27 3.68
N GLY A 83 8.74 -16.42 4.61
CA GLY A 83 9.04 -16.56 6.02
C GLY A 83 9.91 -17.79 6.34
N LYS A 84 9.63 -18.94 5.70
CA LYS A 84 10.46 -20.15 5.84
C LYS A 84 11.85 -19.96 5.26
N GLU A 85 11.95 -19.37 4.07
CA GLU A 85 13.24 -19.08 3.43
C GLU A 85 14.07 -18.11 4.27
N ALA A 86 13.47 -17.02 4.74
CA ALA A 86 14.12 -16.03 5.59
C ALA A 86 14.63 -16.65 6.89
N ARG A 87 13.86 -17.56 7.52
CA ARG A 87 14.30 -18.27 8.74
C ARG A 87 15.58 -19.08 8.52
N LEU A 88 15.82 -19.58 7.30
CA LEU A 88 17.05 -20.32 6.97
C LEU A 88 18.26 -19.40 6.75
N LEU A 89 18.04 -18.09 6.50
CA LEU A 89 19.11 -17.13 6.26
C LEU A 89 19.75 -16.59 7.53
N PHE A 90 19.03 -16.64 8.67
CA PHE A 90 19.51 -16.11 9.93
C PHE A 90 19.95 -17.21 10.88
N SER A 91 21.09 -16.98 11.51
CA SER A 91 21.65 -17.78 12.59
C SER A 91 21.43 -17.10 13.95
N ASP A 92 21.64 -17.83 15.05
CA ASP A 92 21.55 -17.26 16.41
C ASP A 92 22.49 -16.06 16.62
N ALA A 93 23.61 -16.02 15.90
CA ALA A 93 24.58 -14.93 15.98
C ALA A 93 24.05 -13.60 15.42
N ASP A 94 23.09 -13.66 14.49
CA ASP A 94 22.53 -12.49 13.81
C ASP A 94 21.52 -11.75 14.69
N ARG A 95 21.07 -12.37 15.81
CA ARG A 95 20.08 -11.81 16.76
C ARG A 95 18.73 -11.44 16.10
N VAL A 96 18.47 -11.96 14.92
CA VAL A 96 17.18 -11.85 14.21
C VAL A 96 16.46 -13.18 14.33
N VAL A 97 15.22 -13.15 14.83
CA VAL A 97 14.37 -14.34 14.94
C VAL A 97 13.19 -14.19 13.98
N VAL A 98 13.10 -15.11 13.03
CA VAL A 98 11.95 -15.23 12.12
C VAL A 98 11.06 -16.36 12.63
N PRO A 99 9.76 -16.16 12.90
CA PRO A 99 8.90 -17.18 13.52
C PRO A 99 8.68 -18.40 12.61
N GLN A 100 8.48 -19.58 13.21
CA GLN A 100 8.22 -20.80 12.45
C GLN A 100 6.81 -20.74 11.86
N VAL A 101 6.66 -21.16 10.60
CA VAL A 101 5.34 -21.30 9.97
C VAL A 101 4.78 -22.68 10.26
N TYR A 102 3.52 -22.78 10.71
CA TYR A 102 2.83 -24.05 10.90
C TYR A 102 1.90 -24.33 9.71
N GLU A 103 2.43 -25.04 8.70
CA GLU A 103 1.75 -25.28 7.42
C GLU A 103 0.38 -25.93 7.56
N GLU A 104 0.24 -26.88 8.49
CA GLU A 104 -0.99 -27.61 8.76
C GLU A 104 -2.15 -26.72 9.25
N TYR A 105 -1.84 -25.52 9.75
CA TYR A 105 -2.82 -24.51 10.19
C TYR A 105 -2.88 -23.30 9.25
N CYS A 106 -2.26 -23.38 8.08
CA CYS A 106 -2.33 -22.32 7.07
C CYS A 106 -3.39 -22.63 6.02
N THR A 107 -4.02 -21.57 5.51
CA THR A 107 -4.91 -21.64 4.35
C THR A 107 -4.63 -20.43 3.45
N LYS A 108 -5.25 -20.37 2.28
CA LYS A 108 -5.17 -19.19 1.40
C LYS A 108 -5.54 -17.86 2.09
N ARG A 109 -6.27 -17.90 3.21
CA ARG A 109 -6.75 -16.70 3.93
C ARG A 109 -6.28 -16.63 5.38
N VAL A 110 -5.45 -17.56 5.82
CA VAL A 110 -4.95 -17.62 7.21
C VAL A 110 -3.49 -18.05 7.20
N LEU A 111 -2.61 -17.23 7.77
CA LEU A 111 -1.21 -17.56 8.05
C LEU A 111 -1.04 -17.81 9.55
N THR A 112 -0.50 -18.98 9.92
CA THR A 112 -0.26 -19.35 11.31
C THR A 112 1.24 -19.50 11.58
N THR A 113 1.76 -18.74 12.54
CA THR A 113 3.18 -18.72 12.90
C THR A 113 3.43 -18.89 14.40
N GLU A 114 4.68 -19.16 14.76
CA GLU A 114 5.17 -19.18 16.14
C GLU A 114 4.91 -17.85 16.84
N TYR A 115 4.29 -17.95 18.03
CA TYR A 115 4.10 -16.80 18.89
C TYR A 115 5.43 -16.40 19.54
N LEU A 116 5.95 -15.24 19.15
CA LEU A 116 7.15 -14.65 19.75
C LEU A 116 6.76 -13.67 20.84
N ARG A 117 7.29 -13.87 22.05
CA ARG A 117 7.16 -12.88 23.13
C ARG A 117 8.12 -11.72 22.87
N GLY A 118 7.62 -10.50 22.97
CA GLY A 118 8.43 -9.31 22.77
C GLY A 118 7.69 -8.03 23.13
N CYS A 119 8.29 -6.90 22.80
CA CYS A 119 7.68 -5.58 22.87
C CYS A 119 7.66 -5.01 21.44
N HIS A 120 6.50 -4.50 21.01
CA HIS A 120 6.41 -3.86 19.70
C HIS A 120 7.30 -2.63 19.65
N LEU A 121 7.87 -2.35 18.47
CA LEU A 121 8.80 -1.23 18.30
C LEU A 121 8.18 0.10 18.74
N ASP A 122 6.91 0.34 18.39
CA ASP A 122 6.20 1.56 18.77
C ASP A 122 6.02 1.68 20.30
N GLU A 123 5.70 0.57 20.98
CA GLU A 123 5.62 0.52 22.44
C GLU A 123 6.98 0.74 23.11
N PHE A 124 8.05 0.21 22.51
CA PHE A 124 9.41 0.44 22.97
C PHE A 124 9.79 1.91 22.82
N LEU A 125 9.52 2.53 21.66
CA LEU A 125 9.80 3.94 21.40
C LEU A 125 8.97 4.87 22.30
N ALA A 126 7.72 4.51 22.60
CA ALA A 126 6.86 5.25 23.52
C ALA A 126 7.40 5.30 24.97
N LYS A 127 8.26 4.36 25.37
CA LYS A 127 8.94 4.36 26.68
C LYS A 127 10.11 5.37 26.74
N ASN A 128 10.30 6.16 25.69
CA ASN A 128 11.38 7.13 25.55
C ASN A 128 12.77 6.53 25.86
N PRO A 129 13.17 5.48 25.13
CA PRO A 129 14.44 4.81 25.37
C PRO A 129 15.61 5.76 25.07
N SER A 130 16.80 5.47 25.61
CA SER A 130 18.00 6.23 25.28
C SER A 130 18.33 6.12 23.77
N GLN A 131 19.12 7.07 23.26
CA GLN A 131 19.62 7.00 21.88
C GLN A 131 20.38 5.70 21.62
N GLU A 132 21.25 5.29 22.54
CA GLU A 132 21.96 4.01 22.49
C GLU A 132 21.00 2.81 22.38
N GLY A 133 19.87 2.84 23.12
CA GLY A 133 18.83 1.82 23.04
C GLY A 133 18.11 1.78 21.69
N ARG A 134 17.90 2.93 21.04
CA ARG A 134 17.33 2.99 19.68
C ARG A 134 18.33 2.49 18.64
N ASP A 135 19.59 2.88 18.79
CA ASP A 135 20.65 2.51 17.86
C ASP A 135 20.87 1.00 17.87
N HIS A 136 20.80 0.35 19.03
CA HIS A 136 20.89 -1.11 19.16
C HIS A 136 19.96 -1.86 18.20
N PHE A 137 18.67 -1.48 18.15
CA PHE A 137 17.68 -2.13 17.28
C PHE A 137 17.71 -1.63 15.83
N THR A 138 18.23 -0.42 15.59
CA THR A 138 18.38 0.13 14.24
C THR A 138 19.49 -0.57 13.46
N HIS A 139 20.60 -0.89 14.13
CA HIS A 139 21.71 -1.65 13.53
C HIS A 139 21.31 -3.08 13.15
N LEU A 140 20.33 -3.67 13.86
CA LEU A 140 19.78 -4.99 13.54
C LEU A 140 18.92 -5.00 12.27
N ARG A 141 18.31 -3.85 11.90
CA ARG A 141 17.43 -3.73 10.72
C ARG A 141 18.16 -3.38 9.43
N SER A 142 19.42 -2.92 9.51
CA SER A 142 20.21 -2.57 8.35
C SER A 142 20.99 -3.80 7.86
N PRO A 143 20.83 -4.26 6.60
CA PRO A 143 21.64 -5.38 6.07
C PRO A 143 23.15 -5.05 5.96
N THR A 144 23.57 -3.83 6.32
CA THR A 144 24.96 -3.39 6.32
C THR A 144 25.59 -3.58 7.71
N THR A 145 25.76 -4.83 8.14
CA THR A 145 26.89 -5.14 9.02
C THR A 145 28.16 -4.90 8.22
N THR A 146 28.73 -3.70 8.37
CA THR A 146 30.15 -3.30 8.30
C THR A 146 30.23 -1.84 7.85
N MET A 147 29.99 -0.90 8.75
CA MET A 147 30.78 0.33 8.80
C MET A 147 30.85 0.79 10.25
N GLN A 148 32.05 0.67 10.81
CA GLN A 148 32.44 1.23 12.09
C GLN A 148 32.10 2.73 12.08
N HIS A 149 31.22 3.17 12.97
CA HIS A 149 31.14 4.57 13.34
C HIS A 149 32.22 4.85 14.41
N PRO A 150 33.09 5.86 14.23
CA PRO A 150 33.98 6.30 15.30
C PRO A 150 33.17 7.03 16.40
N PRO A 151 33.69 7.07 17.65
CA PRO A 151 32.95 7.62 18.77
C PRO A 151 32.73 9.13 18.61
N VAL A 152 31.50 9.55 18.82
CA VAL A 152 31.16 10.97 19.00
C VAL A 152 31.51 11.34 20.43
N THR A 153 32.66 11.99 20.62
CA THR A 153 33.01 12.65 21.88
C THR A 153 32.12 13.88 22.07
N GLY A 154 31.66 14.09 23.30
CA GLY A 154 30.75 15.18 23.69
C GLY A 154 31.34 16.58 23.70
#